data_AF-A0A0B6X016-F1
#
_entry.id   AF-A0A0B6X016-F1
#
_cell.length_a   1.000
_cell.length_b   1.000
_cell.length_c   1.000
_cell.angle_alpha   90.00
_cell.angle_beta   90.00
_cell.angle_gamma   90.00
#
_symmetry.space_group_name_H-M   'P 1'
#
loop_
_entity.id
_entity.type
_entity.pdbx_description
1 polymer ?
#
loop_
_entity_poly.entity_id
_entity_poly.type
_entity_poly.pdbx_seq_one_letter_code
_entity_poly.pdbx_strand_id
1 'polypeptide(L)'
;MKRGSAALIEIARRADERSLAIETAHETADRKLLVCLDGVPFDLIEAARARGLFSSFNRPTRLLSPFPTMTNIALSIMFDESAPLGYESLYFDRERGALMGGVRKYLGRRTPDKIPSSYMDLLDYQEPLACEFLVYVAPHKVVAADFRRFYAAFARASGDEDFFAFLKGVDGMLHICGPEALLEALCELDRMLEKIRHREGDRTEILLFSDHGMNLVENRRANVRTHLEKRGYQVVSQFGRASARQVAIPAFGLCGYVALYSAENDKAELAQHLAELEGVDFSVYRDGEALMLVGVEGRARIDRRLIGAEAHYKYEPQEGDPLRLLPKIETMRAARLFDASGYAHDHAWYEWTAEHIYPDALANLYNSIFEPHVVNAADVLVSLRDGYYYGASIFGRLVRLLATHGNALLPSSSAFLMSTHREFPPHMRASDLRYSFKPKRKLRSLSSQR
;
A
#
# COMPACT_ATOMS: atom_id res chain seq x y z
N MET A 1 -11.46 -40.01 8.02
CA MET A 1 -12.02 -38.68 8.38
C MET A 1 -11.37 -38.00 9.59
N LYS A 2 -10.80 -38.70 10.60
CA LYS A 2 -10.29 -38.04 11.82
C LYS A 2 -8.90 -37.36 11.76
N ARG A 3 -8.10 -37.55 10.70
CA ARG A 3 -6.72 -37.00 10.62
C ARG A 3 -6.59 -35.61 9.97
N GLY A 4 -7.58 -35.17 9.19
CA GLY A 4 -7.54 -33.84 8.52
C GLY A 4 -7.90 -32.68 9.44
N SER A 5 -8.84 -32.91 10.38
CA SER A 5 -9.27 -31.91 11.36
C SER A 5 -8.16 -31.54 12.35
N ALA A 6 -7.29 -32.49 12.73
CA ALA A 6 -6.18 -32.22 13.65
C ALA A 6 -5.12 -31.27 13.04
N ALA A 7 -4.87 -31.36 11.73
CA ALA A 7 -3.89 -30.49 11.06
C ALA A 7 -4.43 -29.05 10.90
N LEU A 8 -5.71 -28.89 10.60
CA LEU A 8 -6.37 -27.58 10.54
C LEU A 8 -6.47 -26.92 11.93
N ILE A 9 -6.79 -27.71 12.97
CA ILE A 9 -6.79 -27.25 14.36
C ILE A 9 -5.39 -26.84 14.80
N GLU A 10 -4.35 -27.58 14.42
CA GLU A 10 -2.96 -27.24 14.77
C GLU A 10 -2.45 -26.00 14.02
N ILE A 11 -2.88 -25.77 12.77
CA ILE A 11 -2.57 -24.53 12.03
C ILE A 11 -3.30 -23.33 12.63
N ALA A 12 -4.59 -23.47 12.95
CA ALA A 12 -5.38 -22.42 13.60
C ALA A 12 -4.84 -22.10 15.01
N ARG A 13 -4.50 -23.13 15.80
CA ARG A 13 -3.87 -22.98 17.12
C ARG A 13 -2.51 -22.28 17.02
N ARG A 14 -1.70 -22.59 16.00
CA ARG A 14 -0.42 -21.90 15.77
C ARG A 14 -0.60 -20.46 15.33
N ALA A 15 -1.64 -20.13 14.56
CA ALA A 15 -1.95 -18.75 14.18
C ALA A 15 -2.41 -17.94 15.40
N ASP A 16 -3.26 -18.52 16.25
CA ASP A 16 -3.72 -17.92 17.50
C ASP A 16 -2.56 -17.76 18.50
N GLU A 17 -1.69 -18.76 18.62
CA GLU A 17 -0.47 -18.70 19.44
C GLU A 17 0.57 -17.71 18.90
N ARG A 18 0.66 -17.48 17.58
CA ARG A 18 1.52 -16.44 16.99
C ARG A 18 0.96 -15.05 17.24
N SER A 19 -0.35 -14.86 17.11
CA SER A 19 -1.04 -13.61 17.42
C SER A 19 -0.90 -13.28 18.91
N LEU A 20 -1.09 -14.26 19.80
CA LEU A 20 -0.80 -14.12 21.23
C LEU A 20 0.68 -13.91 21.50
N ALA A 21 1.61 -14.53 20.77
CA ALA A 21 3.06 -14.33 20.93
C ALA A 21 3.51 -12.92 20.50
N ILE A 22 2.85 -12.33 19.48
CA ILE A 22 3.04 -10.93 19.08
C ILE A 22 2.55 -9.98 20.18
N GLU A 23 1.50 -10.34 20.92
CA GLU A 23 1.01 -9.60 22.09
C GLU A 23 1.78 -9.88 23.40
N THR A 24 2.52 -10.99 23.54
CA THR A 24 3.12 -11.41 24.84
C THR A 24 4.63 -11.21 24.96
N ALA A 25 5.35 -10.79 23.91
CA ALA A 25 6.77 -10.43 23.99
C ALA A 25 7.01 -8.97 24.43
N HIS A 26 6.19 -8.43 25.34
CA HIS A 26 6.24 -7.03 25.77
C HIS A 26 7.20 -6.78 26.95
N GLU A 27 8.50 -6.74 26.67
CA GLU A 27 9.34 -5.68 27.26
C GLU A 27 9.37 -4.54 26.24
N THR A 28 8.28 -3.77 26.16
CA THR A 28 8.25 -2.60 25.27
C THR A 28 8.96 -1.45 25.94
N ALA A 29 9.89 -0.82 25.21
CA ALA A 29 10.52 0.42 25.62
C ALA A 29 9.49 1.47 26.07
N ASP A 30 9.90 2.34 26.99
CA ASP A 30 9.06 3.40 27.55
C ASP A 30 8.58 4.41 26.50
N ARG A 31 9.26 4.52 25.37
CA ARG A 31 8.92 5.44 24.29
C ARG A 31 9.12 4.76 22.94
N LYS A 32 8.33 5.15 21.95
CA LYS A 32 8.47 4.65 20.59
C LYS A 32 8.68 5.78 19.59
N LEU A 33 9.67 5.61 18.72
CA LEU A 33 9.92 6.44 17.56
C LEU A 33 9.54 5.64 16.32
N LEU A 34 8.46 6.06 15.65
CA LEU A 34 7.98 5.50 14.40
C LEU A 34 8.52 6.37 13.26
N VAL A 35 9.22 5.74 12.32
CA VAL A 35 9.75 6.40 11.14
C VAL A 35 9.25 5.63 9.92
N CYS A 36 8.31 6.23 9.20
CA CYS A 36 7.84 5.73 7.91
C CYS A 36 8.67 6.35 6.78
N LEU A 37 9.30 5.51 5.98
CA LEU A 37 10.01 5.86 4.75
C LEU A 37 9.08 5.60 3.56
N ASP A 38 8.60 6.66 2.94
CA ASP A 38 7.64 6.58 1.84
C ASP A 38 8.20 5.76 0.66
N GLY A 39 7.51 4.70 0.25
CA GLY A 39 7.83 3.93 -0.95
C GLY A 39 9.17 3.17 -0.99
N VAL A 40 9.83 2.97 0.15
CA VAL A 40 11.11 2.23 0.19
C VAL A 40 10.84 0.71 0.19
N PRO A 41 11.30 -0.05 -0.82
CA PRO A 41 11.00 -1.48 -0.92
C PRO A 41 11.87 -2.34 0.02
N PHE A 42 11.29 -3.47 0.47
CA PHE A 42 11.96 -4.44 1.33
C PHE A 42 13.32 -4.90 0.81
N ASP A 43 13.42 -5.24 -0.47
CA ASP A 43 14.66 -5.77 -1.05
C ASP A 43 15.79 -4.71 -1.03
N LEU A 44 15.46 -3.42 -1.04
CA LEU A 44 16.45 -2.33 -0.92
C LEU A 44 16.96 -2.20 0.52
N ILE A 45 16.11 -2.42 1.52
CA ILE A 45 16.54 -2.47 2.93
C ILE A 45 17.40 -3.69 3.20
N GLU A 46 17.06 -4.87 2.67
CA GLU A 46 17.95 -6.04 2.77
C GLU A 46 19.30 -5.77 2.11
N ALA A 47 19.32 -5.11 0.93
CA ALA A 47 20.56 -4.70 0.27
C ALA A 47 21.36 -3.66 1.10
N ALA A 48 20.69 -2.71 1.76
CA ALA A 48 21.32 -1.77 2.68
C ALA A 48 21.96 -2.48 3.87
N ARG A 49 21.26 -3.45 4.48
CA ARG A 49 21.76 -4.24 5.61
C ARG A 49 22.92 -5.14 5.22
N ALA A 50 22.89 -5.74 4.05
CA ALA A 50 24.02 -6.51 3.51
C ALA A 50 25.30 -5.66 3.37
N ARG A 51 25.18 -4.33 3.29
CA ARG A 51 26.30 -3.37 3.29
C ARG A 51 26.67 -2.84 4.68
N GLY A 52 26.06 -3.37 5.74
CA GLY A 52 26.32 -3.00 7.13
C GLY A 52 25.50 -1.81 7.65
N LEU A 53 24.53 -1.30 6.88
CA LEU A 53 23.60 -0.28 7.38
C LEU A 53 22.54 -0.91 8.29
N PHE A 54 22.01 -0.13 9.23
CA PHE A 54 20.95 -0.54 10.14
C PHE A 54 21.32 -1.78 10.96
N SER A 55 22.60 -1.94 11.30
CA SER A 55 23.12 -3.10 12.05
C SER A 55 22.52 -3.25 13.44
N SER A 56 21.97 -2.17 13.99
CA SER A 56 21.28 -2.16 15.27
C SER A 56 19.83 -2.63 15.24
N PHE A 57 19.26 -2.81 14.05
CA PHE A 57 17.90 -3.27 13.90
C PHE A 57 17.90 -4.79 13.78
N ASN A 58 16.85 -5.40 14.32
CA ASN A 58 16.51 -6.78 14.04
C ASN A 58 16.24 -6.97 12.54
N ARG A 59 16.13 -8.24 12.12
CA ARG A 59 15.87 -8.55 10.71
C ARG A 59 14.57 -7.90 10.23
N PRO A 60 14.54 -7.26 9.05
CA PRO A 60 13.30 -6.71 8.53
C PRO A 60 12.33 -7.84 8.18
N THR A 61 11.05 -7.55 8.41
CA THR A 61 9.93 -8.31 7.88
C THR A 61 9.43 -7.67 6.58
N ARG A 62 8.93 -8.50 5.67
CA ARG A 62 8.23 -8.05 4.47
C ARG A 62 6.79 -7.66 4.87
N LEU A 63 6.53 -6.36 4.88
CA LEU A 63 5.21 -5.81 5.18
C LEU A 63 4.41 -5.69 3.87
N LEU A 64 3.33 -6.46 3.75
CA LEU A 64 2.53 -6.54 2.53
C LEU A 64 1.52 -5.38 2.49
N SER A 65 1.73 -4.47 1.55
CA SER A 65 0.88 -3.32 1.31
C SER A 65 -0.40 -3.72 0.54
N PRO A 66 -1.56 -3.13 0.86
CA PRO A 66 -2.81 -3.40 0.16
C PRO A 66 -2.74 -3.02 -1.33
N PHE A 67 -3.63 -3.57 -2.14
CA PHE A 67 -3.89 -3.15 -3.52
C PHE A 67 -5.13 -2.22 -3.57
N PRO A 68 -5.10 -1.13 -4.37
CA PRO A 68 -3.93 -0.52 -5.01
C PRO A 68 -2.88 -0.07 -3.99
N THR A 69 -1.62 -0.25 -4.36
CA THR A 69 -0.50 -0.04 -3.44
C THR A 69 -0.13 1.44 -3.34
N MET A 70 -0.84 2.14 -2.45
CA MET A 70 -0.81 3.59 -2.30
C MET A 70 -0.67 3.99 -0.83
N THR A 71 0.15 5.00 -0.54
CA THR A 71 0.40 5.56 0.79
C THR A 71 -0.84 5.75 1.64
N ASN A 72 -1.83 6.49 1.14
CA ASN A 72 -3.02 6.83 1.94
C ASN A 72 -3.87 5.59 2.27
N ILE A 73 -3.87 4.58 1.40
CA ILE A 73 -4.61 3.34 1.63
C ILE A 73 -3.83 2.50 2.65
N ALA A 74 -2.54 2.30 2.40
CA ALA A 74 -1.65 1.51 3.26
C ALA A 74 -1.62 2.05 4.70
N LEU A 75 -1.37 3.35 4.87
CA LEU A 75 -1.29 3.96 6.21
C LEU A 75 -2.65 4.01 6.92
N SER A 76 -3.76 4.24 6.21
CA SER A 76 -5.07 4.13 6.84
C SER A 76 -5.35 2.71 7.35
N ILE A 77 -4.98 1.67 6.59
CA ILE A 77 -5.13 0.27 7.02
C ILE A 77 -4.19 -0.08 8.17
N MET A 78 -2.92 0.32 8.09
CA MET A 78 -1.92 0.07 9.14
C MET A 78 -2.34 0.68 10.48
N PHE A 79 -2.93 1.87 10.48
CA PHE A 79 -3.27 2.57 11.72
C PHE A 79 -4.76 2.47 12.09
N ASP A 80 -5.55 1.67 11.37
CA ASP A 80 -7.01 1.54 11.57
C ASP A 80 -7.72 2.92 11.55
N GLU A 81 -7.29 3.78 10.63
CA GLU A 81 -7.78 5.15 10.45
C GLU A 81 -8.76 5.23 9.27
N SER A 82 -9.47 6.35 9.19
CA SER A 82 -10.51 6.53 8.17
C SER A 82 -9.96 6.38 6.74
N ALA A 83 -10.76 5.72 5.91
CA ALA A 83 -10.48 5.54 4.50
C ALA A 83 -10.38 6.91 3.78
N PRO A 84 -9.40 7.13 2.89
CA PRO A 84 -9.31 8.34 2.09
C PRO A 84 -10.50 8.47 1.12
N LEU A 85 -10.77 9.70 0.62
CA LEU A 85 -11.93 9.96 -0.26
C LEU A 85 -11.87 9.18 -1.58
N GLY A 86 -10.66 8.90 -2.06
CA GLY A 86 -10.39 8.12 -3.26
C GLY A 86 -8.96 7.63 -3.26
N TYR A 87 -8.58 6.92 -4.31
CA TYR A 87 -7.26 6.28 -4.42
C TYR A 87 -6.11 7.29 -4.55
N GLU A 88 -6.41 8.50 -5.06
CA GLU A 88 -5.45 9.60 -5.21
C GLU A 88 -6.07 10.94 -4.79
N SER A 89 -5.26 12.01 -4.82
CA SER A 89 -5.73 13.38 -4.55
C SER A 89 -6.72 13.92 -5.58
N LEU A 90 -6.73 13.38 -6.80
CA LEU A 90 -7.83 13.54 -7.76
C LEU A 90 -8.63 12.25 -7.75
N TYR A 91 -9.93 12.34 -7.47
CA TYR A 91 -10.80 11.18 -7.37
C TYR A 91 -12.15 11.45 -8.02
N PHE A 92 -12.93 10.41 -8.30
CA PHE A 92 -14.31 10.57 -8.76
C PHE A 92 -15.25 10.50 -7.57
N ASP A 93 -16.02 11.56 -7.34
CA ASP A 93 -17.05 11.63 -6.31
C ASP A 93 -18.32 10.98 -6.86
N ARG A 94 -18.68 9.81 -6.32
CA ARG A 94 -19.81 9.01 -6.81
C ARG A 94 -21.16 9.68 -6.55
N GLU A 95 -21.28 10.42 -5.45
CA GLU A 95 -22.52 11.15 -5.12
C GLU A 95 -22.75 12.30 -6.10
N ARG A 96 -21.67 13.01 -6.47
CA ARG A 96 -21.74 14.12 -7.43
C ARG A 96 -21.64 13.69 -8.90
N GLY A 97 -21.20 12.46 -9.15
CA GLY A 97 -20.94 11.96 -10.50
C GLY A 97 -19.84 12.76 -11.23
N ALA A 98 -18.83 13.25 -10.52
CA ALA A 98 -17.81 14.16 -11.06
C ALA A 98 -16.42 13.96 -10.45
N LEU A 99 -15.37 14.28 -11.23
CA LEU A 99 -14.00 14.37 -10.72
C LEU A 99 -13.85 15.55 -9.76
N MET A 100 -13.28 15.27 -8.60
CA MET A 100 -13.03 16.21 -7.51
C MET A 100 -11.57 16.11 -7.07
N GLY A 101 -11.03 17.21 -6.49
CA GLY A 101 -9.65 17.22 -5.99
C GLY A 101 -8.63 17.84 -6.95
N GLY A 102 -7.44 17.25 -7.02
CA GLY A 102 -6.35 17.65 -7.92
C GLY A 102 -5.46 18.81 -7.45
N VAL A 103 -4.55 19.26 -8.32
CA VAL A 103 -3.41 20.16 -7.98
C VAL A 103 -3.83 21.48 -7.31
N ARG A 104 -4.87 22.16 -7.80
CA ARG A 104 -5.34 23.43 -7.20
C ARG A 104 -5.79 23.27 -5.76
N LYS A 105 -6.42 22.13 -5.49
CA LYS A 105 -6.92 21.73 -4.18
C LYS A 105 -5.76 21.27 -3.28
N TYR A 106 -4.81 20.51 -3.85
CA TYR A 106 -3.58 20.01 -3.19
C TYR A 106 -2.60 21.13 -2.77
N LEU A 107 -2.38 22.13 -3.63
CA LEU A 107 -1.51 23.28 -3.36
C LEU A 107 -2.12 24.29 -2.38
N GLY A 108 -3.44 24.46 -2.41
CA GLY A 108 -4.14 25.46 -1.59
C GLY A 108 -4.37 25.02 -0.14
N ARG A 109 -4.49 23.70 0.10
CA ARG A 109 -4.60 23.06 1.41
C ARG A 109 -4.06 21.64 1.24
N ARG A 110 -3.14 21.18 2.11
CA ARG A 110 -2.70 19.76 2.14
C ARG A 110 -3.85 18.75 2.22
N THR A 111 -5.05 19.21 2.56
CA THR A 111 -6.33 18.51 2.44
C THR A 111 -7.43 19.52 2.10
N PRO A 112 -8.14 19.40 0.97
CA PRO A 112 -9.39 20.14 0.77
C PRO A 112 -10.52 19.60 1.65
N ASP A 113 -10.43 18.35 2.11
CA ASP A 113 -11.49 17.66 2.82
C ASP A 113 -10.81 16.78 3.89
N LYS A 114 -10.38 17.37 5.01
CA LYS A 114 -9.77 16.60 6.11
C LYS A 114 -10.85 15.67 6.65
N ILE A 115 -10.80 14.40 6.26
CA ILE A 115 -11.64 13.38 6.87
C ILE A 115 -11.21 13.32 8.34
N PRO A 116 -12.12 13.52 9.31
CA PRO A 116 -11.80 13.35 10.72
C PRO A 116 -11.17 11.97 10.95
N SER A 117 -10.15 11.86 11.80
CA SER A 117 -9.45 10.60 12.07
C SER A 117 -8.79 10.03 10.81
N SER A 118 -7.86 10.80 10.25
CA SER A 118 -6.92 10.31 9.23
C SER A 118 -5.57 10.04 9.88
N TYR A 119 -4.78 9.09 9.36
CA TYR A 119 -3.41 8.83 9.84
C TYR A 119 -2.53 10.09 9.91
N MET A 120 -2.82 11.10 9.09
CA MET A 120 -2.13 12.40 9.12
C MET A 120 -2.27 13.12 10.47
N ASP A 121 -3.33 12.86 11.23
CA ASP A 121 -3.53 13.40 12.58
C ASP A 121 -2.63 12.72 13.63
N LEU A 122 -2.03 11.57 13.29
CA LEU A 122 -1.07 10.86 14.14
C LEU A 122 0.35 11.43 14.01
N LEU A 123 0.67 12.06 12.89
CA LEU A 123 2.01 12.54 12.55
C LEU A 123 2.48 13.67 13.48
N ASP A 124 3.68 13.50 14.04
CA ASP A 124 4.43 14.56 14.73
C ASP A 124 5.38 15.29 13.77
N TYR A 125 5.80 14.61 12.71
CA TYR A 125 6.64 15.16 11.68
C TYR A 125 6.21 14.71 10.29
N GLN A 126 6.12 15.69 9.39
CA GLN A 126 6.03 15.50 7.95
C GLN A 126 6.83 16.62 7.29
N GLU A 127 7.47 16.33 6.16
CA GLU A 127 8.14 17.34 5.33
C GLU A 127 7.22 18.57 5.08
N PRO A 128 7.68 19.82 5.03
CA PRO A 128 6.85 20.97 4.65
C PRO A 128 6.36 20.95 3.20
N LEU A 129 5.15 21.44 2.93
CA LEU A 129 4.50 21.39 1.60
C LEU A 129 5.35 21.99 0.46
N ALA A 130 6.09 23.06 0.74
CA ALA A 130 6.95 23.70 -0.26
C ALA A 130 8.04 22.77 -0.82
N CYS A 131 8.42 21.72 -0.09
CA CYS A 131 9.46 20.78 -0.50
C CYS A 131 8.91 19.65 -1.40
N GLU A 132 7.59 19.39 -1.39
CA GLU A 132 6.98 18.28 -2.16
C GLU A 132 7.19 18.40 -3.67
N PHE A 133 7.24 19.61 -4.21
CA PHE A 133 7.55 19.83 -5.63
C PHE A 133 9.05 19.98 -5.87
N LEU A 134 9.79 20.47 -4.88
CA LEU A 134 11.23 20.67 -4.99
C LEU A 134 12.01 19.36 -5.03
N VAL A 135 11.45 18.25 -4.49
CA VAL A 135 12.09 16.93 -4.57
C VAL A 135 12.31 16.51 -6.02
N TYR A 136 11.46 16.94 -6.96
CA TYR A 136 11.59 16.66 -8.39
C TYR A 136 12.61 17.55 -9.10
N VAL A 137 13.15 18.58 -8.42
CA VAL A 137 14.14 19.53 -8.97
C VAL A 137 15.51 19.35 -8.32
N ALA A 138 15.54 19.11 -7.01
CA ALA A 138 16.76 18.98 -6.22
C ALA A 138 16.66 17.85 -5.18
N PRO A 139 16.42 16.58 -5.60
CA PRO A 139 16.06 15.47 -4.71
C PRO A 139 17.05 15.27 -3.56
N HIS A 140 18.35 15.22 -3.85
CA HIS A 140 19.39 15.06 -2.83
C HIS A 140 19.37 16.15 -1.75
N LYS A 141 19.18 17.41 -2.15
CA LYS A 141 19.15 18.54 -1.19
C LYS A 141 17.90 18.49 -0.33
N VAL A 142 16.76 18.14 -0.93
CA VAL A 142 15.47 18.06 -0.26
C VAL A 142 15.48 16.91 0.76
N VAL A 143 15.87 15.70 0.36
CA VAL A 143 15.96 14.53 1.25
C VAL A 143 16.91 14.77 2.42
N ALA A 144 18.12 15.27 2.17
CA ALA A 144 19.06 15.56 3.24
C ALA A 144 18.54 16.65 4.20
N ALA A 145 17.83 17.65 3.68
CA ALA A 145 17.18 18.65 4.53
C ALA A 145 16.01 18.06 5.33
N ASP A 146 15.28 17.09 4.76
CA ASP A 146 14.18 16.41 5.41
C ASP A 146 14.65 15.58 6.60
N PHE A 147 15.73 14.80 6.44
CA PHE A 147 16.34 14.06 7.54
C PHE A 147 16.82 14.97 8.67
N ARG A 148 17.46 16.09 8.35
CA ARG A 148 17.91 17.06 9.36
C ARG A 148 16.74 17.70 10.12
N ARG A 149 15.65 18.03 9.43
CA ARG A 149 14.44 18.60 10.06
C ARG A 149 13.74 17.57 10.93
N PHE A 150 13.61 16.34 10.46
CA PHE A 150 13.12 15.20 11.23
C PHE A 150 13.92 15.04 12.54
N TYR A 151 15.25 14.93 12.43
CA TYR A 151 16.12 14.77 13.59
C TYR A 151 15.97 15.92 14.59
N ALA A 152 15.90 17.16 14.09
CA ALA A 152 15.68 18.35 14.92
C ALA A 152 14.29 18.37 15.57
N ALA A 153 13.24 17.92 14.87
CA ALA A 153 11.89 17.83 15.41
C ALA A 153 11.81 16.78 16.53
N PHE A 154 12.35 15.59 16.30
CA PHE A 154 12.41 14.54 17.32
C PHE A 154 13.21 14.97 18.56
N ALA A 155 14.32 15.68 18.37
CA ALA A 155 15.13 16.22 19.47
C ALA A 155 14.40 17.27 20.33
N ARG A 156 13.36 17.92 19.79
CA ARG A 156 12.53 18.90 20.52
C ARG A 156 11.28 18.29 21.15
N ALA A 157 10.91 17.08 20.73
CA ALA A 157 9.72 16.39 21.23
C ALA A 157 9.90 15.95 22.69
N SER A 158 8.77 15.78 23.40
CA SER A 158 8.78 15.26 24.76
C SER A 158 9.39 13.85 24.81
N GLY A 159 10.21 13.60 25.83
CA GLY A 159 10.85 12.30 26.06
C GLY A 159 9.92 11.20 26.59
N ASP A 160 8.65 11.52 26.86
CA ASP A 160 7.67 10.57 27.41
C ASP A 160 6.55 10.22 26.41
N GLU A 161 6.56 10.81 25.22
CA GLU A 161 5.53 10.60 24.20
C GLU A 161 6.11 9.86 22.99
N ASP A 162 5.28 9.00 22.41
CA ASP A 162 5.57 8.40 21.11
C ASP A 162 5.68 9.49 20.05
N PHE A 163 6.55 9.27 19.07
CA PHE A 163 6.78 10.22 17.99
C PHE A 163 6.66 9.54 16.64
N PHE A 164 5.82 10.07 15.75
CA PHE A 164 5.65 9.55 14.41
C PHE A 164 6.16 10.53 13.34
N ALA A 165 7.20 10.11 12.62
CA ALA A 165 7.75 10.80 11.47
C ALA A 165 7.39 10.09 10.16
N PHE A 166 6.94 10.88 9.17
CA PHE A 166 6.78 10.43 7.80
C PHE A 166 7.74 11.18 6.87
N LEU A 167 8.70 10.44 6.30
CA LEU A 167 9.77 10.96 5.46
C LEU A 167 9.41 10.71 3.99
N LYS A 168 8.78 11.69 3.37
CA LYS A 168 8.22 11.60 2.01
C LYS A 168 9.26 11.79 0.90
N GLY A 169 10.33 12.53 1.16
CA GLY A 169 11.30 12.88 0.12
C GLY A 169 12.00 11.67 -0.53
N VAL A 170 12.07 10.53 0.17
CA VAL A 170 12.74 9.31 -0.31
C VAL A 170 11.98 8.63 -1.46
N ASP A 171 10.65 8.71 -1.47
CA ASP A 171 9.80 8.24 -2.58
C ASP A 171 10.09 9.03 -3.86
N GLY A 172 10.01 10.36 -3.77
CA GLY A 172 10.34 11.26 -4.87
C GLY A 172 11.79 11.09 -5.37
N MET A 173 12.74 10.82 -4.48
CA MET A 173 14.11 10.48 -4.88
C MET A 173 14.17 9.16 -5.64
N LEU A 174 13.46 8.12 -5.19
CA LEU A 174 13.47 6.81 -5.83
C LEU A 174 12.87 6.87 -7.24
N HIS A 175 11.77 7.60 -7.41
CA HIS A 175 11.14 7.84 -8.71
C HIS A 175 12.06 8.47 -9.75
N ILE A 176 12.95 9.39 -9.33
CA ILE A 176 13.72 10.27 -10.24
C ILE A 176 15.19 9.87 -10.34
N CYS A 177 15.78 9.42 -9.25
CA CYS A 177 17.21 9.15 -9.14
C CYS A 177 17.54 7.66 -9.00
N GLY A 178 16.55 6.80 -8.75
CA GLY A 178 16.74 5.36 -8.67
C GLY A 178 17.33 4.87 -7.33
N PRO A 179 17.53 3.54 -7.22
CA PRO A 179 17.87 2.88 -5.96
C PRO A 179 19.27 3.22 -5.43
N GLU A 180 20.25 3.50 -6.29
CA GLU A 180 21.61 3.86 -5.88
C GLU A 180 21.63 5.17 -5.10
N ALA A 181 20.92 6.19 -5.60
CA ALA A 181 20.80 7.48 -4.93
C ALA A 181 20.09 7.35 -3.57
N LEU A 182 19.06 6.51 -3.50
CA LEU A 182 18.37 6.25 -2.24
C LEU A 182 19.27 5.52 -1.24
N LEU A 183 20.09 4.54 -1.66
CA LEU A 183 21.04 3.86 -0.77
C LEU A 183 22.06 4.82 -0.16
N GLU A 184 22.50 5.83 -0.90
CA GLU A 184 23.37 6.89 -0.35
C GLU A 184 22.65 7.72 0.72
N ALA A 185 21.38 8.08 0.48
CA ALA A 185 20.56 8.79 1.46
C ALA A 185 20.32 7.93 2.71
N LEU A 186 20.06 6.63 2.55
CA LEU A 186 19.89 5.70 3.67
C LEU A 186 21.14 5.60 4.55
N CYS A 187 22.35 5.78 4.02
CA CYS A 187 23.57 5.92 4.84
C CYS A 187 23.51 7.14 5.78
N GLU A 188 22.93 8.25 5.33
CA GLU A 188 22.78 9.45 6.17
C GLU A 188 21.74 9.20 7.27
N LEU A 189 20.60 8.61 6.91
CA LEU A 189 19.53 8.26 7.85
C LEU A 189 20.02 7.29 8.92
N ASP A 190 20.72 6.22 8.53
CA ASP A 190 21.28 5.22 9.45
C ASP A 190 22.15 5.88 10.52
N ARG A 191 23.09 6.74 10.12
CA ARG A 191 23.92 7.52 11.07
C ARG A 191 23.11 8.43 11.99
N MET A 192 21.97 8.96 11.53
CA MET A 192 21.09 9.76 12.38
C MET A 192 20.33 8.89 13.39
N LEU A 193 19.82 7.74 12.97
CA LEU A 193 19.13 6.79 13.84
C LEU A 193 20.08 6.19 14.89
N GLU A 194 21.32 5.90 14.52
CA GLU A 194 22.40 5.53 15.43
C GLU A 194 22.63 6.59 16.52
N LYS A 195 22.69 7.87 16.14
CA LYS A 195 22.81 8.98 17.11
C LYS A 195 21.61 9.08 18.04
N ILE A 196 20.39 8.88 17.50
CA ILE A 196 19.18 8.84 18.32
C ILE A 196 19.28 7.68 19.32
N ARG A 197 19.62 6.47 18.88
CA ARG A 197 19.75 5.31 19.76
C ARG A 197 20.82 5.52 20.83
N HIS A 198 21.98 6.06 20.49
CA HIS A 198 23.01 6.38 21.48
C HIS A 198 22.57 7.41 22.52
N ARG A 199 21.70 8.36 22.15
CA ARG A 199 21.20 9.39 23.06
C ARG A 199 20.08 8.87 23.96
N GLU A 200 19.13 8.13 23.38
CA GLU A 200 17.92 7.67 24.10
C GLU A 200 18.13 6.34 24.84
N GLY A 201 19.12 5.53 24.41
CA GLY A 201 19.36 4.18 24.92
C GLY A 201 18.17 3.24 24.68
N ASP A 202 18.05 2.22 25.53
CA ASP A 202 16.99 1.20 25.47
C ASP A 202 15.62 1.72 25.94
N ARG A 203 15.52 3.02 26.29
CA ARG A 203 14.25 3.66 26.64
C ARG A 203 13.39 3.97 25.42
N THR A 204 13.99 4.01 24.22
CA THR A 204 13.26 4.30 22.98
C THR A 204 13.39 3.16 21.97
N GLU A 205 12.27 2.51 21.67
CA GLU A 205 12.15 1.62 20.53
C GLU A 205 12.08 2.45 19.25
N ILE A 206 12.93 2.11 18.26
CA ILE A 206 12.84 2.69 16.93
C ILE A 206 12.20 1.66 16.01
N LEU A 207 11.03 2.01 15.48
CA LEU A 207 10.30 1.27 14.45
C LEU A 207 10.53 1.97 13.12
N LEU A 208 11.28 1.33 12.22
CA LEU A 208 11.54 1.82 10.88
C LEU A 208 10.75 0.95 9.89
N PHE A 209 9.92 1.57 9.07
CA PHE A 209 9.06 0.85 8.12
C PHE A 209 8.79 1.67 6.86
N SER A 210 8.18 1.06 5.87
CA SER A 210 7.57 1.73 4.72
C SER A 210 6.10 1.36 4.59
N ASP A 211 5.35 2.22 3.93
CA ASP A 211 3.93 2.04 3.60
C ASP A 211 3.72 1.12 2.38
N HIS A 212 4.64 1.19 1.42
CA HIS A 212 4.69 0.30 0.28
C HIS A 212 6.11 0.08 -0.26
N GLY A 213 6.22 -0.83 -1.22
CA GLY A 213 7.41 -1.02 -2.05
C GLY A 213 7.35 -0.21 -3.34
N MET A 214 8.15 -0.64 -4.32
CA MET A 214 8.37 0.04 -5.58
C MET A 214 8.88 -0.94 -6.64
N ASN A 215 8.35 -0.89 -7.87
CA ASN A 215 9.02 -1.53 -8.99
C ASN A 215 10.17 -0.65 -9.49
N LEU A 216 11.39 -1.20 -9.48
CA LEU A 216 12.64 -0.48 -9.79
C LEU A 216 13.04 -0.65 -11.26
N VAL A 217 12.08 -0.43 -12.15
CA VAL A 217 12.29 -0.50 -13.59
C VAL A 217 11.86 0.81 -14.24
N GLU A 218 12.48 1.15 -15.36
CA GLU A 218 12.06 2.32 -16.12
C GLU A 218 10.62 2.17 -16.62
N ASN A 219 9.83 3.21 -16.41
CA ASN A 219 8.39 3.19 -16.57
C ASN A 219 7.93 3.99 -17.79
N ARG A 220 7.00 3.41 -18.58
CA ARG A 220 6.34 4.05 -19.73
C ARG A 220 4.84 4.17 -19.54
N ARG A 221 4.24 5.18 -20.16
CA ARG A 221 2.82 5.47 -19.97
C ARG A 221 1.93 4.46 -20.70
N ALA A 222 0.95 3.90 -19.99
CA ALA A 222 -0.14 3.13 -20.58
C ALA A 222 -1.15 4.09 -21.25
N ASN A 223 -1.54 3.79 -22.50
CA ASN A 223 -2.43 4.63 -23.30
C ASN A 223 -3.92 4.37 -23.03
N VAL A 224 -4.30 4.31 -21.75
CA VAL A 224 -5.64 3.90 -21.28
C VAL A 224 -6.77 4.70 -21.93
N ARG A 225 -6.67 6.04 -21.90
CA ARG A 225 -7.68 6.94 -22.50
C ARG A 225 -7.91 6.62 -23.98
N THR A 226 -6.84 6.64 -24.77
CA THR A 226 -6.90 6.41 -26.22
C THR A 226 -7.41 5.00 -26.55
N HIS A 227 -7.06 4.01 -25.73
CA HIS A 227 -7.53 2.63 -25.88
C HIS A 227 -9.03 2.48 -25.64
N LEU A 228 -9.57 3.17 -24.64
CA LEU A 228 -11.00 3.20 -24.34
C LEU A 228 -11.78 3.99 -25.40
N GLU A 229 -11.27 5.15 -25.82
CA GLU A 229 -11.89 5.96 -26.89
C GLU A 229 -12.01 5.19 -28.21
N LYS A 230 -11.00 4.39 -28.57
CA LYS A 230 -11.04 3.49 -29.74
C LYS A 230 -12.10 2.40 -29.66
N ARG A 231 -12.59 2.07 -28.46
CA ARG A 231 -13.67 1.10 -28.20
C ARG A 231 -15.03 1.76 -27.97
N GLY A 232 -15.13 3.06 -28.26
CA GLY A 232 -16.37 3.82 -28.19
C GLY A 232 -16.73 4.32 -26.79
N TYR A 233 -15.83 4.22 -25.81
CA TYR A 233 -16.05 4.86 -24.51
C TYR A 233 -15.78 6.36 -24.59
N GLN A 234 -16.60 7.13 -23.88
CA GLN A 234 -16.42 8.55 -23.67
C GLN A 234 -15.75 8.77 -22.31
N VAL A 235 -14.48 9.19 -22.34
CA VAL A 235 -13.74 9.46 -21.12
C VAL A 235 -14.05 10.89 -20.62
N VAL A 236 -14.83 10.99 -19.55
CA VAL A 236 -15.40 12.26 -19.06
C VAL A 236 -14.92 12.61 -17.65
N SER A 237 -15.00 13.90 -17.30
CA SER A 237 -14.78 14.38 -15.93
C SER A 237 -16.06 14.45 -15.11
N GLN A 238 -17.22 14.34 -15.74
CA GLN A 238 -18.53 14.34 -15.10
C GLN A 238 -19.49 13.50 -15.94
N PHE A 239 -20.30 12.66 -15.29
CA PHE A 239 -21.32 11.89 -15.99
C PHE A 239 -22.46 12.79 -16.43
N GLY A 240 -22.82 12.67 -17.70
CA GLY A 240 -23.98 13.29 -18.31
C GLY A 240 -25.18 12.34 -18.30
N ARG A 241 -26.37 12.88 -18.61
CA ARG A 241 -27.63 12.10 -18.59
C ARG A 241 -27.86 11.22 -19.82
N ALA A 242 -27.05 11.33 -20.87
CA ALA A 242 -27.44 10.92 -22.23
C ALA A 242 -26.53 9.88 -22.90
N SER A 243 -25.47 9.38 -22.24
CA SER A 243 -24.49 8.50 -22.89
C SER A 243 -24.19 7.27 -22.03
N ALA A 244 -24.47 6.11 -22.62
CA ALA A 244 -24.28 4.77 -22.09
C ALA A 244 -22.81 4.49 -21.70
N ARG A 245 -21.87 4.78 -22.60
CA ARG A 245 -20.45 4.37 -22.45
C ARG A 245 -19.58 5.46 -21.84
N GLN A 246 -20.03 6.10 -20.77
CA GLN A 246 -19.22 7.09 -20.05
C GLN A 246 -18.36 6.45 -18.97
N VAL A 247 -17.08 6.80 -18.99
CA VAL A 247 -16.10 6.32 -18.01
C VAL A 247 -15.32 7.52 -17.48
N ALA A 248 -15.15 7.59 -16.16
CA ALA A 248 -14.23 8.52 -15.53
C ALA A 248 -12.97 7.77 -15.07
N ILE A 249 -11.82 8.31 -15.43
CA ILE A 249 -10.50 7.79 -15.05
C ILE A 249 -9.69 8.90 -14.40
N PRO A 250 -9.75 9.05 -13.06
CA PRO A 250 -8.86 9.96 -12.36
C PRO A 250 -7.40 9.69 -12.75
N ALA A 251 -6.65 10.75 -12.99
CA ALA A 251 -5.25 10.68 -13.38
C ALA A 251 -4.49 11.79 -12.68
N PHE A 252 -3.75 11.46 -11.61
CA PHE A 252 -2.98 12.44 -10.84
C PHE A 252 -1.51 12.06 -10.78
N GLY A 253 -1.15 11.15 -9.86
CA GLY A 253 0.17 10.55 -9.75
C GLY A 253 0.51 9.70 -10.96
N LEU A 254 1.79 9.33 -11.08
CA LEU A 254 2.26 8.39 -12.09
C LEU A 254 2.34 7.03 -11.39
N CYS A 255 1.30 6.20 -11.53
CA CYS A 255 1.13 4.99 -10.73
C CYS A 255 0.91 3.74 -11.59
N GLY A 256 1.29 2.58 -11.07
CA GLY A 256 1.13 1.25 -11.69
C GLY A 256 -0.29 0.68 -11.63
N TYR A 257 -1.32 1.50 -11.44
CA TYR A 257 -2.71 1.04 -11.44
C TYR A 257 -3.62 2.05 -12.12
N VAL A 258 -4.86 1.65 -12.37
CA VAL A 258 -5.92 2.53 -12.87
C VAL A 258 -7.21 2.25 -12.12
N ALA A 259 -7.86 3.31 -11.64
CA ALA A 259 -9.21 3.26 -11.11
C ALA A 259 -10.21 3.79 -12.15
N LEU A 260 -11.23 2.99 -12.49
CA LEU A 260 -12.26 3.38 -13.44
C LEU A 260 -13.64 3.37 -12.80
N TYR A 261 -14.40 4.41 -13.11
CA TYR A 261 -15.80 4.57 -12.70
C TYR A 261 -16.65 4.55 -13.95
N SER A 262 -17.70 3.74 -13.97
CA SER A 262 -18.60 3.61 -15.12
C SER A 262 -20.00 4.13 -14.78
N ALA A 263 -20.63 4.81 -15.74
CA ALA A 263 -22.03 5.21 -15.62
C ALA A 263 -23.00 4.01 -15.77
N GLU A 264 -22.55 2.95 -16.44
CA GLU A 264 -23.28 1.70 -16.66
C GLU A 264 -22.74 0.53 -15.83
N ASN A 265 -23.55 -0.52 -15.74
CA ASN A 265 -23.19 -1.79 -15.11
C ASN A 265 -22.33 -2.71 -16.00
N ASP A 266 -21.82 -2.25 -17.14
CA ASP A 266 -21.00 -3.09 -18.04
C ASP A 266 -19.52 -3.17 -17.62
N LYS A 267 -19.30 -3.57 -16.37
CA LYS A 267 -17.98 -3.72 -15.76
C LYS A 267 -17.19 -4.85 -16.40
N ALA A 268 -17.89 -5.90 -16.84
CA ALA A 268 -17.30 -7.06 -17.49
C ALA A 268 -16.71 -6.71 -18.86
N GLU A 269 -17.47 -6.03 -19.74
CA GLU A 269 -16.96 -5.58 -21.04
C GLU A 269 -15.80 -4.58 -20.84
N LEU A 270 -15.94 -3.63 -19.92
CA LEU A 270 -14.88 -2.66 -19.63
C LEU A 270 -13.58 -3.33 -19.15
N ALA A 271 -13.67 -4.27 -18.20
CA ALA A 271 -12.52 -5.02 -17.70
C ALA A 271 -11.86 -5.87 -18.79
N GLN A 272 -12.65 -6.52 -19.65
CA GLN A 272 -12.14 -7.29 -20.78
C GLN A 272 -11.40 -6.39 -21.77
N HIS A 273 -12.01 -5.27 -22.15
CA HIS A 273 -11.39 -4.30 -23.04
C HIS A 273 -10.08 -3.77 -22.47
N LEU A 274 -9.99 -3.51 -21.16
CA LEU A 274 -8.76 -3.08 -20.50
C LEU A 274 -7.68 -4.16 -20.50
N ALA A 275 -8.03 -5.43 -20.28
CA ALA A 275 -7.07 -6.54 -20.29
C ALA A 275 -6.33 -6.70 -21.64
N GLU A 276 -6.92 -6.22 -22.73
CA GLU A 276 -6.30 -6.20 -24.07
C GLU A 276 -5.28 -5.07 -24.28
N LEU A 277 -5.18 -4.12 -23.35
CA LEU A 277 -4.24 -3.00 -23.45
C LEU A 277 -2.82 -3.47 -23.12
N GLU A 278 -1.87 -3.12 -23.99
CA GLU A 278 -0.45 -3.29 -23.72
C GLU A 278 -0.05 -2.60 -22.40
N GLY A 279 0.56 -3.38 -21.51
CA GLY A 279 0.98 -2.93 -20.18
C GLY A 279 -0.03 -3.19 -19.07
N VAL A 280 -1.25 -3.63 -19.38
CA VAL A 280 -2.16 -4.17 -18.38
C VAL A 280 -1.72 -5.59 -18.01
N ASP A 281 -1.69 -5.85 -16.71
CA ASP A 281 -1.49 -7.20 -16.18
C ASP A 281 -2.85 -7.90 -16.09
N PHE A 282 -3.74 -7.34 -15.27
CA PHE A 282 -5.13 -7.76 -15.16
C PHE A 282 -6.02 -6.60 -14.70
N SER A 283 -7.33 -6.79 -14.87
CA SER A 283 -8.40 -5.97 -14.33
C SER A 283 -9.27 -6.79 -13.39
N VAL A 284 -9.78 -6.16 -12.33
CA VAL A 284 -10.72 -6.77 -11.39
C VAL A 284 -12.00 -5.95 -11.27
N TYR A 285 -13.12 -6.63 -11.09
CA TYR A 285 -14.43 -6.01 -10.86
C TYR A 285 -15.32 -6.91 -10.01
N ARG A 286 -16.37 -6.31 -9.42
CA ARG A 286 -17.39 -7.03 -8.65
C ARG A 286 -18.45 -7.65 -9.56
N ASP A 287 -18.72 -8.94 -9.38
CA ASP A 287 -19.86 -9.66 -9.94
C ASP A 287 -20.63 -10.38 -8.82
N GLY A 288 -21.73 -9.77 -8.37
CA GLY A 288 -22.43 -10.21 -7.15
C GLY A 288 -21.51 -10.17 -5.92
N GLU A 289 -21.32 -11.32 -5.29
CA GLU A 289 -20.44 -11.51 -4.12
C GLU A 289 -19.05 -12.07 -4.48
N ALA A 290 -18.70 -12.11 -5.77
CA ALA A 290 -17.37 -12.52 -6.19
C ALA A 290 -16.60 -11.40 -6.86
N LEU A 291 -15.28 -11.54 -6.77
CA LEU A 291 -14.36 -10.77 -7.58
C LEU A 291 -14.10 -11.53 -8.87
N MET A 292 -14.32 -10.86 -10.00
CA MET A 292 -13.91 -11.35 -11.31
C MET A 292 -12.57 -10.74 -11.67
N LEU A 293 -11.68 -11.56 -12.20
CA LEU A 293 -10.35 -11.16 -12.65
C LEU A 293 -10.16 -11.52 -14.12
N VAL A 294 -9.70 -10.55 -14.91
CA VAL A 294 -9.52 -10.68 -16.36
C VAL A 294 -8.15 -10.12 -16.73
N GLY A 295 -7.28 -10.96 -17.27
CA GLY A 295 -5.93 -10.58 -17.71
C GLY A 295 -5.55 -11.27 -19.01
N VAL A 296 -4.33 -11.00 -19.48
CA VAL A 296 -3.84 -11.63 -20.72
C VAL A 296 -3.67 -13.15 -20.58
N GLU A 297 -3.39 -13.61 -19.37
CA GLU A 297 -3.14 -15.02 -19.04
C GLU A 297 -4.44 -15.77 -18.70
N GLY A 298 -5.59 -15.11 -18.86
CA GLY A 298 -6.91 -15.71 -18.76
C GLY A 298 -7.85 -14.99 -17.79
N ARG A 299 -8.82 -15.74 -17.27
CA ARG A 299 -9.90 -15.26 -16.42
C ARG A 299 -10.07 -16.15 -15.22
N ALA A 300 -10.34 -15.55 -14.07
CA ALA A 300 -10.59 -16.27 -12.84
C ALA A 300 -11.67 -15.59 -12.00
N ARG A 301 -12.27 -16.38 -11.10
CA ARG A 301 -13.22 -15.94 -10.10
C ARG A 301 -12.64 -16.17 -8.71
N ILE A 302 -12.81 -15.19 -7.83
CA ILE A 302 -12.47 -15.29 -6.40
C ILE A 302 -13.75 -15.16 -5.60
N ASP A 303 -14.10 -16.22 -4.88
CA ASP A 303 -15.21 -16.22 -3.93
C ASP A 303 -14.67 -16.13 -2.49
N ARG A 304 -15.38 -15.37 -1.65
CA ARG A 304 -15.15 -15.32 -0.20
C ARG A 304 -16.39 -15.84 0.51
N ARG A 305 -16.19 -16.58 1.59
CA ARG A 305 -17.23 -16.87 2.57
C ARG A 305 -16.69 -16.64 3.98
N LEU A 306 -17.60 -16.33 4.90
CA LEU A 306 -17.28 -16.23 6.32
C LEU A 306 -17.78 -17.48 7.05
N ILE A 307 -16.92 -18.05 7.89
CA ILE A 307 -17.30 -19.08 8.87
C ILE A 307 -17.03 -18.49 10.25
N GLY A 308 -18.10 -18.00 10.90
CA GLY A 308 -17.92 -17.11 12.06
C GLY A 308 -17.26 -15.79 11.64
N ALA A 309 -16.13 -15.46 12.27
CA ALA A 309 -15.32 -14.28 11.92
C ALA A 309 -14.21 -14.59 10.89
N GLU A 310 -14.00 -15.87 10.55
CA GLU A 310 -12.89 -16.30 9.71
C GLU A 310 -13.26 -16.26 8.23
N ALA A 311 -12.39 -15.66 7.42
CA ALA A 311 -12.53 -15.64 5.98
C ALA A 311 -11.98 -16.92 5.35
N HIS A 312 -12.73 -17.45 4.40
CA HIS A 312 -12.29 -18.54 3.53
C HIS A 312 -12.43 -18.11 2.08
N TYR A 313 -11.40 -18.39 1.28
CA TYR A 313 -11.36 -18.02 -0.13
C TYR A 313 -11.29 -19.25 -1.02
N LYS A 314 -11.87 -19.09 -2.21
CA LYS A 314 -11.79 -20.03 -3.32
C LYS A 314 -11.34 -19.27 -4.55
N TYR A 315 -10.35 -19.83 -5.26
CA TYR A 315 -9.90 -19.34 -6.56
C TYR A 315 -10.31 -20.35 -7.63
N GLU A 316 -11.07 -19.89 -8.63
CA GLU A 316 -11.54 -20.70 -9.75
C GLU A 316 -11.07 -20.10 -11.07
N PRO A 317 -9.99 -20.64 -11.68
CA PRO A 317 -9.64 -20.27 -13.03
C PRO A 317 -10.73 -20.76 -13.99
N GLN A 318 -11.24 -19.86 -14.82
CA GLN A 318 -12.24 -20.14 -15.85
C GLN A 318 -11.58 -20.35 -17.22
N GLU A 319 -10.53 -19.57 -17.48
CA GLU A 319 -9.68 -19.65 -18.65
C GLU A 319 -8.26 -19.35 -18.19
N GLY A 320 -7.27 -20.15 -18.59
CA GLY A 320 -5.88 -19.94 -18.17
C GLY A 320 -5.69 -19.86 -16.65
N ASP A 321 -4.74 -19.05 -16.20
CA ASP A 321 -4.44 -18.84 -14.77
C ASP A 321 -3.83 -17.45 -14.56
N PRO A 322 -4.64 -16.39 -14.57
CA PRO A 322 -4.15 -15.02 -14.59
C PRO A 322 -3.39 -14.59 -13.32
N LEU A 323 -3.51 -15.34 -12.21
CA LEU A 323 -2.71 -15.12 -11.00
C LEU A 323 -1.61 -16.16 -10.80
N ARG A 324 -1.41 -17.10 -11.75
CA ARG A 324 -0.41 -18.16 -11.66
C ARG A 324 -0.48 -18.99 -10.37
N LEU A 325 -1.69 -19.20 -9.83
CA LEU A 325 -1.92 -19.87 -8.55
C LEU A 325 -2.10 -21.39 -8.67
N LEU A 326 -2.25 -21.95 -9.87
CA LEU A 326 -2.46 -23.39 -10.07
C LEU A 326 -1.38 -24.26 -9.39
N PRO A 327 -0.06 -23.99 -9.53
CA PRO A 327 0.95 -24.78 -8.82
C PRO A 327 0.85 -24.69 -7.29
N LYS A 328 0.44 -23.52 -6.76
CA LYS A 328 0.21 -23.33 -5.32
C LYS A 328 -1.01 -24.12 -4.85
N ILE A 329 -2.08 -24.12 -5.64
CA ILE A 329 -3.31 -24.89 -5.38
C ILE A 329 -3.03 -26.39 -5.36
N GLU A 330 -2.22 -26.91 -6.28
CA GLU A 330 -1.82 -28.32 -6.27
C GLU A 330 -1.11 -28.68 -4.96
N THR A 331 -0.19 -27.82 -4.51
CA THR A 331 0.55 -28.04 -3.26
C THR A 331 -0.36 -27.95 -2.03
N MET A 332 -1.24 -26.94 -1.96
CA MET A 332 -2.22 -26.79 -0.89
C MET A 332 -3.23 -27.96 -0.85
N ARG A 333 -3.59 -28.52 -2.02
CA ARG A 333 -4.45 -29.70 -2.13
C ARG A 333 -3.76 -30.96 -1.62
N ALA A 334 -2.48 -31.16 -1.97
CA ALA A 334 -1.67 -32.25 -1.41
C ALA A 334 -1.57 -32.15 0.12
N ALA A 335 -1.49 -30.92 0.65
CA ALA A 335 -1.53 -30.62 2.08
C ALA A 335 -2.93 -30.69 2.72
N ARG A 336 -3.99 -30.95 1.94
CA ARG A 336 -5.40 -31.05 2.39
C ARG A 336 -5.92 -29.79 3.08
N LEU A 337 -5.55 -28.62 2.56
CA LEU A 337 -5.96 -27.32 3.11
C LEU A 337 -7.31 -26.83 2.56
N PHE A 338 -7.84 -27.47 1.53
CA PHE A 338 -9.16 -27.19 0.97
C PHE A 338 -10.24 -28.06 1.61
N ASP A 339 -11.42 -27.47 1.78
CA ASP A 339 -12.63 -28.22 2.11
C ASP A 339 -13.23 -28.91 0.89
N ALA A 340 -14.36 -29.60 1.08
CA ALA A 340 -15.06 -30.30 0.01
C ALA A 340 -15.62 -29.38 -1.11
N SER A 341 -15.80 -28.10 -0.82
CA SER A 341 -16.30 -27.09 -1.76
C SER A 341 -15.18 -26.29 -2.44
N GLY A 342 -13.90 -26.61 -2.15
CA GLY A 342 -12.73 -25.96 -2.74
C GLY A 342 -12.29 -24.67 -2.03
N TYR A 343 -12.84 -24.38 -0.84
CA TYR A 343 -12.43 -23.22 -0.05
C TYR A 343 -11.27 -23.59 0.88
N ALA A 344 -10.29 -22.69 1.00
CA ALA A 344 -9.25 -22.74 2.03
C ALA A 344 -9.33 -21.53 2.96
N HIS A 345 -8.88 -21.69 4.20
CA HIS A 345 -8.83 -20.61 5.18
C HIS A 345 -7.89 -19.50 4.68
N ASP A 346 -8.22 -18.23 4.96
CA ASP A 346 -7.45 -17.05 4.57
C ASP A 346 -5.96 -17.15 4.94
N HIS A 347 -5.66 -17.48 6.19
CA HIS A 347 -4.27 -17.71 6.64
C HIS A 347 -3.52 -18.77 5.82
N ALA A 348 -4.21 -19.81 5.32
CA ALA A 348 -3.56 -20.80 4.46
C ALA A 348 -3.23 -20.22 3.08
N TRP A 349 -4.09 -19.36 2.52
CA TRP A 349 -3.74 -18.64 1.30
C TRP A 349 -2.57 -17.69 1.51
N TYR A 350 -2.59 -16.93 2.61
CA TYR A 350 -1.53 -16.01 3.01
C TYR A 350 -0.16 -16.70 3.09
N GLU A 351 -0.03 -17.74 3.92
CA GLU A 351 1.24 -18.44 4.14
C GLU A 351 1.85 -19.00 2.83
N TRP A 352 1.01 -19.47 1.91
CA TRP A 352 1.48 -20.06 0.65
C TRP A 352 1.75 -19.03 -0.46
N THR A 353 1.23 -17.81 -0.31
CA THR A 353 1.31 -16.75 -1.32
C THR A 353 2.01 -15.48 -0.85
N ALA A 354 2.45 -15.35 0.39
CA ALA A 354 3.10 -14.14 0.91
C ALA A 354 4.35 -13.70 0.13
N GLU A 355 5.08 -14.66 -0.46
CA GLU A 355 6.26 -14.41 -1.31
C GLU A 355 5.98 -14.65 -2.81
N HIS A 356 4.71 -14.87 -3.17
CA HIS A 356 4.34 -15.07 -4.57
C HIS A 356 4.48 -13.76 -5.36
N ILE A 357 4.57 -13.84 -6.70
CA ILE A 357 4.60 -12.64 -7.56
C ILE A 357 3.38 -11.73 -7.36
N TYR A 358 2.28 -12.29 -6.87
CA TYR A 358 1.10 -11.60 -6.35
C TYR A 358 0.98 -11.95 -4.87
N PRO A 359 1.54 -11.14 -3.97
CA PRO A 359 1.55 -11.47 -2.55
C PRO A 359 0.15 -11.37 -1.96
N ASP A 360 -0.24 -12.38 -1.18
CA ASP A 360 -1.55 -12.45 -0.51
C ASP A 360 -2.74 -12.22 -1.46
N ALA A 361 -2.62 -12.74 -2.69
CA ALA A 361 -3.41 -12.28 -3.83
C ALA A 361 -4.93 -12.29 -3.60
N LEU A 362 -5.48 -13.33 -2.94
CA LEU A 362 -6.93 -13.46 -2.82
C LEU A 362 -7.52 -12.42 -1.87
N ALA A 363 -7.01 -12.34 -0.64
CA ALA A 363 -7.49 -11.36 0.32
C ALA A 363 -7.21 -9.93 -0.15
N ASN A 364 -6.00 -9.68 -0.68
CA ASN A 364 -5.58 -8.37 -1.12
C ASN A 364 -6.47 -7.83 -2.26
N LEU A 365 -6.70 -8.65 -3.31
CA LEU A 365 -7.53 -8.26 -4.44
C LEU A 365 -9.03 -8.21 -4.09
N TYR A 366 -9.53 -9.18 -3.33
CA TYR A 366 -10.94 -9.19 -2.92
C TYR A 366 -11.26 -7.93 -2.09
N ASN A 367 -10.43 -7.62 -1.09
CA ASN A 367 -10.66 -6.47 -0.22
C ASN A 367 -10.51 -5.14 -0.96
N SER A 368 -9.71 -5.07 -2.04
CA SER A 368 -9.57 -3.85 -2.85
C SER A 368 -10.88 -3.35 -3.49
N ILE A 369 -11.87 -4.22 -3.63
CA ILE A 369 -13.20 -3.92 -4.20
C ILE A 369 -14.31 -4.00 -3.14
N PHE A 370 -14.20 -4.93 -2.18
CA PHE A 370 -15.28 -5.23 -1.24
C PHE A 370 -15.14 -4.54 0.13
N GLU A 371 -13.94 -4.14 0.52
CA GLU A 371 -13.69 -3.43 1.79
C GLU A 371 -13.52 -1.92 1.55
N PRO A 372 -13.83 -1.07 2.54
CA PRO A 372 -13.78 0.39 2.38
C PRO A 372 -12.34 0.91 2.42
N HIS A 373 -11.48 0.50 1.48
CA HIS A 373 -10.13 1.06 1.33
C HIS A 373 -10.16 2.55 0.93
N VAL A 374 -11.24 2.97 0.27
CA VAL A 374 -11.54 4.36 -0.09
C VAL A 374 -13.04 4.62 0.05
N VAL A 375 -13.44 5.88 0.24
CA VAL A 375 -14.88 6.26 0.27
C VAL A 375 -15.54 6.08 -1.10
N ASN A 376 -14.86 6.50 -2.18
CA ASN A 376 -15.37 6.39 -3.54
C ASN A 376 -14.67 5.26 -4.29
N ALA A 377 -15.09 4.02 -4.05
CA ALA A 377 -14.53 2.84 -4.70
C ALA A 377 -14.81 2.82 -6.21
N ALA A 378 -13.82 2.34 -6.97
CA ALA A 378 -13.90 2.17 -8.42
C ALA A 378 -14.80 0.98 -8.79
N ASP A 379 -15.35 1.00 -10.00
CA ASP A 379 -16.10 -0.13 -10.56
C ASP A 379 -15.17 -1.20 -11.13
N VAL A 380 -14.04 -0.76 -11.69
CA VAL A 380 -12.96 -1.62 -12.20
C VAL A 380 -11.63 -1.07 -11.70
N LEU A 381 -10.82 -1.94 -11.11
CA LEU A 381 -9.42 -1.66 -10.79
C LEU A 381 -8.52 -2.42 -11.75
N VAL A 382 -7.45 -1.78 -12.21
CA VAL A 382 -6.49 -2.36 -13.14
C VAL A 382 -5.11 -2.38 -12.49
N SER A 383 -4.47 -3.53 -12.47
CA SER A 383 -3.04 -3.66 -12.17
C SER A 383 -2.26 -3.55 -13.48
N LEU A 384 -1.29 -2.63 -13.53
CA LEU A 384 -0.36 -2.53 -14.65
C LEU A 384 0.87 -3.41 -14.38
N ARG A 385 1.49 -3.91 -15.45
CA ARG A 385 2.77 -4.60 -15.35
C ARG A 385 3.86 -3.64 -14.89
N ASP A 386 4.90 -4.19 -14.28
CA ASP A 386 6.13 -3.45 -14.02
C ASP A 386 6.65 -2.80 -15.32
N GLY A 387 7.11 -1.56 -15.20
CA GLY A 387 7.52 -0.75 -16.33
C GLY A 387 6.38 0.00 -17.02
N TYR A 388 5.16 -0.05 -16.49
CA TYR A 388 4.05 0.77 -16.93
C TYR A 388 3.45 1.62 -15.82
N TYR A 389 3.03 2.83 -16.20
CA TYR A 389 2.26 3.71 -15.33
C TYR A 389 1.07 4.35 -16.07
N TYR A 390 0.07 4.77 -15.31
CA TYR A 390 -0.96 5.70 -15.75
C TYR A 390 -0.94 6.93 -14.84
N GLY A 391 -1.36 8.09 -15.37
CA GLY A 391 -1.24 9.35 -14.65
C GLY A 391 -1.36 10.60 -15.49
N ALA A 392 -1.24 11.76 -14.85
CA ALA A 392 -1.30 13.06 -15.51
C ALA A 392 -0.13 13.23 -16.50
N SER A 393 -0.45 13.54 -17.76
CA SER A 393 0.53 13.63 -18.84
C SER A 393 1.59 14.73 -18.64
N ILE A 394 1.26 15.79 -17.89
CA ILE A 394 2.18 16.89 -17.64
C ILE A 394 3.37 16.46 -16.77
N PHE A 395 3.16 15.59 -15.78
CA PHE A 395 4.25 15.08 -14.94
C PHE A 395 5.15 14.14 -15.73
N GLY A 396 4.57 13.25 -16.55
CA GLY A 396 5.34 12.32 -17.38
C GLY A 396 6.16 12.96 -18.51
N ARG A 397 5.94 14.24 -18.84
CA ARG A 397 6.79 14.97 -19.82
C ARG A 397 8.01 15.62 -19.19
N LEU A 398 7.99 15.83 -17.87
CA LEU A 398 9.03 16.54 -17.13
C LEU A 398 10.03 15.57 -16.48
N VAL A 399 9.70 14.28 -16.45
CA VAL A 399 10.40 13.27 -15.66
C VAL A 399 10.53 11.98 -16.46
N ARG A 400 11.74 11.42 -16.48
CA ARG A 400 11.96 9.99 -16.79
C ARG A 400 11.74 9.21 -15.50
N LEU A 401 10.70 8.40 -15.45
CA LEU A 401 10.30 7.68 -14.25
C LEU A 401 11.11 6.38 -14.14
N LEU A 402 12.04 6.31 -13.20
CA LEU A 402 12.93 5.15 -13.00
C LEU A 402 12.33 4.05 -12.13
N ALA A 403 11.24 4.38 -11.42
CA ALA A 403 10.55 3.47 -10.53
C ALA A 403 9.10 3.93 -10.34
N THR A 404 8.16 3.03 -10.11
CA THR A 404 6.78 3.39 -9.72
C THR A 404 6.18 2.36 -8.76
N HIS A 405 5.09 2.73 -8.09
CA HIS A 405 4.31 1.82 -7.25
C HIS A 405 2.84 1.81 -7.67
N GLY A 406 2.02 0.97 -7.06
CA GLY A 406 0.56 0.95 -7.22
C GLY A 406 -0.01 -0.36 -7.77
N ASN A 407 0.78 -1.13 -8.52
CA ASN A 407 0.34 -2.43 -9.05
C ASN A 407 0.30 -3.52 -7.96
N ALA A 408 -0.31 -4.66 -8.28
CA ALA A 408 -0.45 -5.80 -7.36
C ALA A 408 0.78 -6.74 -7.34
N LEU A 409 1.86 -6.38 -8.04
CA LEU A 409 3.05 -7.22 -8.13
C LEU A 409 3.92 -7.07 -6.88
N LEU A 410 4.64 -8.14 -6.56
CA LEU A 410 5.49 -8.24 -5.38
C LEU A 410 6.39 -7.01 -5.14
N PRO A 411 7.08 -6.43 -6.15
CA PRO A 411 7.94 -5.26 -5.91
C PRO A 411 7.19 -4.06 -5.34
N SER A 412 6.01 -3.74 -5.89
CA SER A 412 5.18 -2.63 -5.39
C SER A 412 4.58 -2.95 -4.02
N SER A 413 4.10 -4.18 -3.82
CA SER A 413 3.42 -4.57 -2.59
C SER A 413 4.36 -4.86 -1.41
N SER A 414 5.68 -4.94 -1.63
CA SER A 414 6.66 -5.29 -0.60
C SER A 414 7.26 -4.08 0.11
N ALA A 415 6.54 -3.56 1.10
CA ALA A 415 7.11 -2.68 2.12
C ALA A 415 7.98 -3.47 3.11
N PHE A 416 8.66 -2.76 4.01
CA PHE A 416 9.41 -3.38 5.10
C PHE A 416 8.97 -2.86 6.47
N LEU A 417 9.29 -3.62 7.50
CA LEU A 417 9.22 -3.20 8.90
C LEU A 417 10.39 -3.81 9.67
N MET A 418 11.05 -3.03 10.51
CA MET A 418 12.06 -3.52 11.45
C MET A 418 12.06 -2.69 12.73
N SER A 419 12.50 -3.30 13.82
CA SER A 419 12.59 -2.68 15.14
C SER A 419 13.97 -2.89 15.75
N THR A 420 14.39 -1.97 16.60
CA THR A 420 15.57 -2.15 17.45
C THR A 420 15.32 -3.08 18.63
N HIS A 421 14.06 -3.30 19.03
CA HIS A 421 13.70 -4.06 20.24
C HIS A 421 12.97 -5.37 19.93
N ARG A 422 12.25 -5.44 18.81
CA ARG A 422 11.39 -6.59 18.48
C ARG A 422 11.82 -7.25 17.19
N GLU A 423 11.69 -8.58 17.17
CA GLU A 423 11.67 -9.36 15.94
C GLU A 423 10.23 -9.54 15.48
N PHE A 424 10.04 -9.56 14.16
CA PHE A 424 8.73 -9.80 13.54
C PHE A 424 8.78 -11.10 12.73
N PRO A 425 7.63 -11.74 12.45
CA PRO A 425 7.56 -12.83 11.49
C PRO A 425 8.15 -12.42 10.14
N PRO A 426 8.60 -13.36 9.27
CA PRO A 426 9.23 -13.00 7.99
C PRO A 426 8.36 -12.16 7.04
N HIS A 427 7.05 -12.29 7.16
CA HIS A 427 6.05 -11.53 6.42
C HIS A 427 4.89 -11.14 7.35
N MET A 428 4.30 -9.97 7.10
CA MET A 428 3.12 -9.44 7.82
C MET A 428 2.22 -8.69 6.84
N ARG A 429 0.89 -8.71 7.05
CA ARG A 429 0.01 -7.79 6.30
C ARG A 429 0.05 -6.41 6.94
N ALA A 430 -0.21 -5.37 6.13
CA ALA A 430 -0.43 -4.02 6.63
C ALA A 430 -1.49 -3.97 7.76
N SER A 431 -2.58 -4.74 7.64
CA SER A 431 -3.65 -4.82 8.65
C SER A 431 -3.23 -5.45 9.98
N ASP A 432 -2.11 -6.18 9.99
CA ASP A 432 -1.60 -6.86 11.19
C ASP A 432 -0.71 -5.92 12.00
N LEU A 433 -0.30 -4.77 11.43
CA LEU A 433 0.47 -3.75 12.12
C LEU A 433 -0.46 -2.93 13.05
N ARG A 434 -1.00 -3.53 14.11
CA ARG A 434 -1.86 -2.79 15.05
C ARG A 434 -1.01 -1.95 16.00
N TYR A 435 -0.80 -0.69 15.65
CA TYR A 435 -0.08 0.25 16.52
C TYR A 435 -1.03 1.18 17.28
N SER A 436 -0.99 1.11 18.61
CA SER A 436 -1.69 2.05 19.49
C SER A 436 -0.72 3.10 20.03
N PHE A 437 -0.94 4.37 19.67
CA PHE A 437 -0.17 5.50 20.20
C PHE A 437 -0.48 5.75 21.68
N LYS A 438 0.55 6.10 22.45
CA LYS A 438 0.33 6.70 23.78
C LYS A 438 -0.51 7.99 23.63
N PRO A 439 -1.51 8.21 24.50
CA PRO A 439 -2.29 9.44 24.47
C PRO A 439 -1.38 10.65 24.62
N LYS A 440 -1.34 11.53 23.61
CA LYS A 440 -0.60 12.80 23.71
C LYS A 440 -1.23 13.65 24.81
N ARG A 441 -0.43 14.13 25.77
CA ARG A 441 -0.92 15.06 26.79
C ARG A 441 -1.30 16.35 26.06
N LYS A 442 -2.60 16.62 25.91
CA LYS A 442 -3.07 17.92 25.42
C LYS A 442 -2.45 19.00 26.31
N LEU A 443 -1.46 19.72 25.79
CA LEU A 443 -1.00 20.98 26.37
C LEU A 443 -2.25 21.86 26.48
N ARG A 444 -2.72 22.07 27.72
CA ARG A 444 -3.73 23.08 28.00
C ARG A 444 -3.16 24.38 27.44
N SER A 445 -3.79 24.91 26.40
CA SER A 445 -3.51 26.26 25.95
C SER A 445 -3.67 27.16 27.17
N LEU A 446 -2.57 27.76 27.62
CA LEU A 446 -2.60 28.88 28.54
C LEU A 446 -3.18 30.07 27.79
N SER A 447 -4.50 30.04 27.59
CA SER A 447 -5.31 31.18 27.20
C SER A 447 -6.10 31.64 28.42
N SER A 448 -5.39 32.19 29.40
CA SER A 448 -5.94 33.12 30.38
C SER A 448 -4.79 33.88 31.03
N GLN A 449 -4.51 35.07 30.49
CA GLN A 449 -4.13 36.29 31.20
C GLN A 449 -3.50 37.29 30.21
N ARG A 450 -4.36 38.10 29.58
CA ARG A 450 -4.34 39.56 29.70
C ARG A 450 -5.63 40.14 29.14
#